data_AF-A0A285EBW1-F1
#
_entry.id   AF-A0A285EBW1-F1
#
_cell.length_a   1.000
_cell.length_b   1.000
_cell.length_c   1.000
_cell.angle_alpha   90.00
_cell.angle_beta   90.00
_cell.angle_gamma   90.00
#
_symmetry.space_group_name_H-M   'P 1'
#
loop_
_entity.id
_entity.type
_entity.pdbx_description
1 polymer ?
#
loop_
_entity_poly.entity_id
_entity_poly.type
_entity_poly.pdbx_seq_one_letter_code
_entity_poly.pdbx_strand_id
1 'polypeptide(L)'
;MRRVGLPTRRHPGDREVPDGFKWCPDCAVVKPVTDFPRSRASPSGTYTYCKPCHNVRGRESKAKVGGSRTYHLKRRYGISAEDADAMLEAQGGLCAICRSAPALHVDHDHGTGAVRALLCFNCNGGLGQFRDDPFLLRMAAFYVEGHRQRQAMGLLEESAGNGPGEASRPGSPPVGSQRRPGRPRTPRSTGRHTSGERRQGAAGEADT
;
A
#
# COMPACT_ATOMS: atom_id res chain seq x y z
N MET A 1 36.51 25.64 -29.84
CA MET A 1 35.08 25.90 -30.06
C MET A 1 34.32 25.55 -28.77
N ARG A 2 33.63 26.51 -28.16
CA ARG A 2 32.99 26.39 -26.84
C ARG A 2 31.48 26.17 -27.01
N ARG A 3 30.89 25.12 -26.43
CA ARG A 3 29.43 25.00 -26.29
C ARG A 3 28.93 25.84 -25.12
N VAL A 4 27.73 26.39 -25.32
CA VAL A 4 26.92 27.24 -24.43
C VAL A 4 25.92 26.34 -23.70
N GLY A 5 25.81 26.48 -22.37
CA GLY A 5 24.91 25.72 -21.48
C GLY A 5 25.52 25.49 -20.09
N LEU A 6 24.71 25.55 -19.01
CA LEU A 6 25.18 25.59 -17.61
C LEU A 6 26.09 24.40 -17.21
N PRO A 7 27.35 24.64 -16.78
CA PRO A 7 28.18 23.61 -16.16
C PRO A 7 28.03 23.66 -14.63
N THR A 8 27.17 22.81 -14.07
CA THR A 8 27.01 22.69 -12.60
C THR A 8 27.76 21.46 -12.11
N ARG A 9 29.03 21.64 -11.74
CA ARG A 9 30.06 20.62 -11.45
C ARG A 9 29.53 19.35 -10.75
N ARG A 10 29.59 18.21 -11.46
CA ARG A 10 29.56 16.81 -10.96
C ARG A 10 30.32 15.90 -11.94
N HIS A 11 31.47 16.34 -12.44
CA HIS A 11 32.22 15.65 -13.50
C HIS A 11 33.70 16.08 -13.44
N PRO A 12 34.69 15.18 -13.63
CA PRO A 12 36.06 15.58 -13.89
C PRO A 12 36.08 16.36 -15.21
N GLY A 13 36.67 17.55 -15.22
CA GLY A 13 36.66 18.47 -16.37
C GLY A 13 37.28 17.90 -17.65
N ASP A 14 38.03 16.80 -17.54
CA ASP A 14 38.85 16.23 -18.59
C ASP A 14 38.18 15.07 -19.34
N ARG A 15 36.92 14.73 -19.02
CA ARG A 15 36.21 13.59 -19.64
C ARG A 15 35.19 14.05 -20.69
N GLU A 16 35.42 13.67 -21.94
CA GLU A 16 34.44 13.80 -23.01
C GLU A 16 33.23 12.88 -22.77
N VAL A 17 32.02 13.45 -22.78
CA VAL A 17 30.76 12.69 -22.70
C VAL A 17 29.95 12.95 -23.97
N PRO A 18 29.74 11.92 -24.81
CA PRO A 18 28.93 12.06 -26.03
C PRO A 18 27.49 12.48 -25.74
N ASP A 19 26.83 13.09 -26.73
CA ASP A 19 25.40 13.41 -26.67
C ASP A 19 24.58 12.12 -26.45
N GLY A 20 23.60 12.15 -25.54
CA GLY A 20 22.83 10.97 -25.16
C GLY A 20 23.47 10.08 -24.08
N PHE A 21 24.66 10.45 -23.59
CA PHE A 21 25.33 9.78 -22.47
C PHE A 21 25.42 10.69 -21.24
N LYS A 22 25.64 10.06 -20.08
CA LYS A 22 25.82 10.74 -18.79
C LYS A 22 26.83 9.96 -17.96
N TRP A 23 27.64 10.69 -17.19
CA TRP A 23 28.59 10.09 -16.27
C TRP A 23 27.97 9.88 -14.90
N CYS A 24 28.26 8.72 -14.32
CA CYS A 24 27.87 8.41 -12.96
C CYS A 24 29.02 8.73 -12.00
N PRO A 25 28.84 9.61 -10.99
CA PRO A 25 29.91 9.96 -10.06
C PRO A 25 30.31 8.84 -9.11
N ASP A 26 29.44 7.86 -8.84
CA ASP A 26 29.75 6.77 -7.91
C ASP A 26 30.67 5.71 -8.52
N CYS A 27 30.35 5.23 -9.72
CA CYS A 27 31.15 4.21 -10.40
C CYS A 27 32.15 4.79 -11.40
N ALA A 28 32.14 6.11 -11.59
CA ALA A 28 33.00 6.85 -12.50
C ALA A 28 32.90 6.44 -13.99
N VAL A 29 31.82 5.77 -14.42
CA VAL A 29 31.60 5.31 -15.81
C VAL A 29 30.63 6.22 -16.57
N VAL A 30 30.90 6.46 -17.86
CA VAL A 30 29.99 7.08 -18.82
C VAL A 30 29.01 6.03 -19.36
N LYS A 31 27.71 6.27 -19.22
CA LYS A 31 26.65 5.33 -19.63
C LYS A 31 25.55 6.06 -20.40
N PRO A 32 24.75 5.36 -21.21
CA PRO A 32 23.58 5.95 -21.85
C PRO A 32 22.67 6.63 -20.83
N VAL A 33 22.04 7.77 -21.19
CA VAL A 33 21.09 8.48 -20.31
C VAL A 33 19.92 7.56 -19.87
N THR A 34 19.59 6.54 -20.66
CA THR A 34 18.58 5.52 -20.34
C THR A 34 18.94 4.63 -19.15
N ASP A 35 20.23 4.54 -18.79
CA ASP A 35 20.73 3.83 -17.61
C ASP A 35 20.66 4.65 -16.33
N PHE A 36 20.10 5.86 -16.39
CA PHE A 36 19.82 6.70 -15.25
C PHE A 36 18.31 6.71 -14.97
N PRO A 37 17.88 6.62 -13.69
CA PRO A 37 16.47 6.74 -13.36
C PRO A 37 15.90 8.09 -13.83
N ARG A 38 14.64 8.09 -14.31
CA ARG A 38 13.95 9.32 -14.71
C ARG A 38 13.61 10.16 -13.47
N SER A 39 13.73 11.48 -13.58
CA SER A 39 13.34 12.42 -12.54
C SER A 39 12.62 13.61 -13.15
N ARG A 40 11.45 13.95 -12.60
CA ARG A 40 10.73 15.19 -12.93
C ARG A 40 11.31 16.42 -12.23
N ALA A 41 12.09 16.22 -11.17
CA ALA A 41 12.68 17.29 -10.37
C ALA A 41 14.05 17.76 -10.90
N SER A 42 14.66 17.00 -11.82
CA SER A 42 15.97 17.34 -12.39
C SER A 42 15.80 18.06 -13.72
N PRO A 43 16.51 19.18 -13.98
CA PRO A 43 16.51 19.84 -15.29
C PRO A 43 16.92 18.91 -16.43
N SER A 44 17.80 17.93 -16.16
CA SER A 44 18.24 16.94 -17.15
C SER A 44 17.27 15.76 -17.34
N GLY A 45 16.08 15.80 -16.71
CA GLY A 45 15.09 14.71 -16.74
C GLY A 45 15.52 13.40 -16.09
N THR A 46 16.70 13.35 -15.49
CA THR A 46 17.35 12.13 -14.98
C THR A 46 18.04 12.36 -13.64
N TYR A 47 18.12 11.30 -12.84
CA TYR A 47 18.88 11.26 -11.59
C TYR A 47 20.39 11.38 -11.83
N THR A 48 21.13 11.71 -10.77
CA THR A 48 22.60 11.85 -10.81
C THR A 48 23.32 10.53 -11.04
N TYR A 49 22.87 9.47 -10.38
CA TYR A 49 23.56 8.17 -10.38
C TYR A 49 22.90 7.22 -11.37
N CYS A 50 23.70 6.31 -11.96
CA CYS A 50 23.14 5.23 -12.78
C CYS A 50 22.28 4.29 -11.93
N LYS A 51 21.38 3.53 -12.57
CA LYS A 51 20.43 2.62 -11.89
C LYS A 51 21.11 1.68 -10.88
N PRO A 52 22.23 0.99 -11.19
CA PRO A 52 22.93 0.16 -10.20
C PRO A 52 23.36 0.93 -8.96
N CYS A 53 24.06 2.05 -9.13
CA CYS A 53 24.54 2.88 -8.02
C CYS A 53 23.37 3.47 -7.22
N HIS A 54 22.32 3.94 -7.90
CA HIS A 54 21.09 4.40 -7.26
C HIS A 54 20.44 3.32 -6.39
N ASN A 55 20.39 2.08 -6.88
CA ASN A 55 19.84 0.95 -6.12
C ASN A 55 20.72 0.58 -4.92
N VAL A 56 22.05 0.60 -5.06
CA VAL A 56 23.00 0.38 -3.94
C VAL A 56 22.76 1.43 -2.86
N ARG A 57 22.81 2.72 -3.18
CA ARG A 57 22.55 3.80 -2.22
C ARG A 57 21.16 3.70 -1.59
N GLY A 58 20.15 3.32 -2.38
CA GLY A 58 18.80 3.10 -1.88
C GLY A 58 18.74 1.97 -0.85
N ARG A 59 19.46 0.86 -1.07
CA ARG A 59 19.59 -0.24 -0.10
C ARG A 59 20.35 0.20 1.15
N GLU A 60 21.47 0.89 1.01
CA GLU A 60 22.25 1.41 2.14
C GLU A 60 21.44 2.38 3.00
N SER A 61 20.70 3.30 2.37
CA SER A 61 19.86 4.27 3.08
C SER A 61 18.76 3.58 3.88
N LYS A 62 18.18 2.49 3.34
CA LYS A 62 17.23 1.66 4.06
C LYS A 62 17.90 0.90 5.21
N ALA A 63 19.07 0.30 4.97
CA ALA A 63 19.82 -0.44 5.99
C ALA A 63 20.18 0.45 7.20
N LYS A 64 20.59 1.70 6.96
CA LYS A 64 20.90 2.69 8.00
C LYS A 64 19.73 2.99 8.94
N VAL A 65 18.48 2.80 8.50
CA VAL A 65 17.28 3.06 9.29
C VAL A 65 16.60 1.79 9.78
N GLY A 66 17.28 0.64 9.78
CA GLY A 66 16.70 -0.64 10.24
C GLY A 66 16.02 -1.47 9.14
N GLY A 67 16.23 -1.11 7.87
CA GLY A 67 15.75 -1.87 6.71
C GLY A 67 14.54 -1.27 6.01
N SER A 68 14.01 -2.00 5.03
CA SER A 68 12.95 -1.46 4.16
C SER A 68 11.63 -1.25 4.90
N ARG A 69 11.29 -2.10 5.88
CA ARG A 69 10.04 -1.97 6.65
C ARG A 69 10.05 -0.70 7.48
N THR A 70 11.07 -0.51 8.32
CA THR A 70 11.27 0.68 9.15
C THR A 70 11.32 1.95 8.31
N TYR A 71 12.03 1.95 7.18
CA TYR A 71 12.06 3.08 6.25
C TYR A 71 10.65 3.51 5.77
N HIS A 72 9.81 2.55 5.39
CA HIS A 72 8.47 2.84 4.90
C HIS A 72 7.51 3.28 6.01
N LEU A 73 7.59 2.64 7.18
CA LEU A 73 6.79 3.00 8.36
C LEU A 73 7.13 4.42 8.82
N LYS A 74 8.42 4.73 9.00
CA LYS A 74 8.88 6.03 9.47
C LYS A 74 8.47 7.14 8.51
N ARG A 75 8.59 6.93 7.20
CA ARG A 75 8.23 7.93 6.20
C ARG A 75 6.72 8.22 6.12
N ARG A 76 5.87 7.22 6.41
CA ARG A 76 4.41 7.36 6.26
C ARG A 76 3.71 7.70 7.58
N TYR A 77 4.19 7.13 8.68
CA TYR A 77 3.52 7.14 9.98
C TYR A 77 4.40 7.64 11.13
N GLY A 78 5.67 7.95 10.88
CA GLY A 78 6.59 8.44 11.91
C GLY A 78 7.11 7.40 12.91
N ILE A 79 6.72 6.13 12.77
CA ILE A 79 7.11 5.04 13.69
C ILE A 79 8.15 4.08 13.08
N SER A 80 8.92 3.42 13.94
CA SER A 80 9.85 2.35 13.54
C SER A 80 9.14 1.01 13.35
N ALA A 81 9.88 -0.02 12.91
CA ALA A 81 9.34 -1.37 12.83
C ALA A 81 9.13 -1.95 14.23
N GLU A 82 10.06 -1.64 15.14
CA GLU A 82 10.06 -2.03 16.53
C GLU A 82 8.86 -1.42 17.27
N ASP A 83 8.55 -0.14 17.03
CA ASP A 83 7.34 0.51 17.58
C ASP A 83 6.05 -0.18 17.10
N ALA A 84 5.99 -0.55 15.82
CA ALA A 84 4.84 -1.24 15.25
C ALA A 84 4.70 -2.66 15.83
N ASP A 85 5.82 -3.35 16.06
CA ASP A 85 5.81 -4.70 16.61
C ASP A 85 5.44 -4.69 18.10
N ALA A 86 5.94 -3.72 18.88
CA ALA A 86 5.53 -3.50 20.27
C ALA A 86 4.03 -3.18 20.37
N MET A 87 3.49 -2.37 19.44
CA MET A 87 2.06 -2.07 19.37
C MET A 87 1.23 -3.33 19.03
N LEU A 88 1.73 -4.16 18.12
CA LEU A 88 1.08 -5.42 17.77
C LEU A 88 1.04 -6.38 18.96
N GLU A 89 2.15 -6.49 19.69
CA GLU A 89 2.27 -7.32 20.89
C GLU A 89 1.34 -6.83 22.00
N ALA A 90 1.33 -5.53 22.29
CA ALA A 90 0.42 -4.92 23.27
C ALA A 90 -1.06 -5.15 22.94
N GLN A 91 -1.39 -5.33 21.65
CA GLN A 91 -2.74 -5.66 21.19
C GLN A 91 -3.06 -7.16 21.19
N GLY A 92 -2.09 -8.02 21.52
CA GLY A 92 -2.22 -9.48 21.42
C GLY A 92 -2.30 -9.98 19.98
N GLY A 93 -1.72 -9.26 19.02
CA GLY A 93 -1.77 -9.60 17.59
C GLY A 93 -3.11 -9.29 16.90
N LEU A 94 -4.08 -8.70 17.61
CA LEU A 94 -5.46 -8.51 17.15
C LEU A 94 -5.79 -7.04 16.91
N CYS A 95 -6.77 -6.81 16.02
CA CYS A 95 -7.32 -5.50 15.73
C CYS A 95 -7.79 -4.80 17.02
N ALA A 96 -7.33 -3.56 17.25
CA ALA A 96 -7.68 -2.80 18.45
C ALA A 96 -9.19 -2.55 18.61
N ILE A 97 -9.94 -2.46 17.50
CA ILE A 97 -11.39 -2.23 17.50
C ILE A 97 -12.16 -3.54 17.69
N CYS A 98 -12.09 -4.48 16.74
CA CYS A 98 -12.98 -5.64 16.74
C CYS A 98 -12.45 -6.83 17.56
N ARG A 99 -11.17 -6.83 17.94
CA ARG A 99 -10.49 -7.89 18.72
C ARG A 99 -10.69 -9.32 18.21
N SER A 100 -11.06 -9.49 16.94
CA SER A 100 -11.46 -10.77 16.34
C SER A 100 -10.75 -11.10 15.03
N ALA A 101 -9.87 -10.22 14.58
CA ALA A 101 -9.09 -10.39 13.35
C ALA A 101 -7.66 -9.88 13.54
N PRO A 102 -6.68 -10.39 12.76
CA PRO A 102 -5.30 -9.91 12.82
C PRO A 102 -5.18 -8.40 12.55
N ALA A 103 -4.34 -7.74 13.34
CA ALA A 103 -3.97 -6.35 13.17
C ALA A 103 -2.87 -6.24 12.10
N LEU A 104 -3.20 -5.68 10.94
CA LEU A 104 -2.30 -5.63 9.77
C LEU A 104 -2.06 -4.21 9.22
N HIS A 105 -2.85 -3.23 9.65
CA HIS A 105 -2.83 -1.88 9.11
C HIS A 105 -2.57 -0.88 10.23
N VAL A 106 -1.64 0.06 10.00
CA VAL A 106 -1.41 1.18 10.91
C VAL A 106 -2.51 2.21 10.71
N ASP A 107 -3.31 2.41 11.75
CA ASP A 107 -4.32 3.45 11.82
C ASP A 107 -3.72 4.73 12.43
N HIS A 108 -4.06 5.87 11.86
CA HIS A 108 -3.54 7.16 12.28
C HIS A 108 -4.63 8.22 12.14
N ASP A 109 -4.56 9.21 13.01
CA ASP A 109 -5.45 10.35 12.95
C ASP A 109 -5.11 11.23 11.74
N HIS A 110 -6.09 11.52 10.89
CA HIS A 110 -5.87 12.28 9.66
C HIS A 110 -5.66 13.79 9.90
N GLY A 111 -5.98 14.31 11.09
CA GLY A 111 -5.74 15.71 11.44
C GLY A 111 -4.33 15.97 11.97
N THR A 112 -3.82 15.07 12.81
CA THR A 112 -2.53 15.21 13.52
C THR A 112 -1.42 14.34 12.93
N GLY A 113 -1.77 13.28 12.20
CA GLY A 113 -0.84 12.24 11.75
C GLY A 113 -0.39 11.28 12.86
N ALA A 114 -0.90 11.43 14.09
CA ALA A 114 -0.53 10.56 15.21
C ALA A 114 -1.08 9.14 14.98
N VAL A 115 -0.22 8.14 15.17
CA VAL A 115 -0.64 6.73 15.11
C VAL A 115 -1.55 6.43 16.29
N ARG A 116 -2.72 5.83 16.01
CA ARG A 116 -3.71 5.42 17.01
C ARG A 116 -3.47 3.99 17.47
N ALA A 117 -3.51 3.05 16.53
CA ALA A 117 -3.41 1.61 16.80
C ALA A 117 -3.14 0.82 15.51
N LEU A 118 -3.01 -0.51 15.63
CA LEU A 118 -3.09 -1.43 14.49
C LEU A 118 -4.49 -2.03 14.35
N LEU A 119 -5.02 -1.99 13.13
CA LEU A 119 -6.38 -2.45 12.80
C LEU A 119 -6.37 -3.56 11.74
N CYS A 120 -7.48 -4.30 11.66
CA CYS A 120 -7.75 -5.17 10.51
C CYS A 120 -8.21 -4.33 9.30
N PHE A 121 -8.20 -4.94 8.11
CA PHE A 121 -8.61 -4.28 6.86
C PHE A 121 -10.02 -3.67 6.94
N ASN A 122 -10.98 -4.41 7.51
CA ASN A 122 -12.38 -3.99 7.56
C ASN A 122 -12.62 -2.82 8.54
N CYS A 123 -12.02 -2.86 9.73
CA CYS A 123 -12.17 -1.78 10.70
C CYS A 123 -11.48 -0.51 10.21
N ASN A 124 -10.25 -0.61 9.70
CA ASN A 124 -9.54 0.54 9.13
C ASN A 124 -10.28 1.16 7.95
N GLY A 125 -10.75 0.32 7.01
CA GLY A 125 -11.56 0.77 5.89
C GLY A 125 -12.88 1.40 6.34
N GLY A 126 -13.53 0.81 7.34
CA GLY A 126 -14.78 1.31 7.93
C GLY A 126 -14.63 2.73 8.48
N LEU A 127 -13.59 2.99 9.29
CA LEU A 127 -13.31 4.35 9.79
C LEU A 127 -13.21 5.36 8.64
N GLY A 128 -12.45 5.02 7.60
CA GLY A 128 -12.32 5.87 6.41
C GLY A 128 -13.63 6.09 5.65
N GLN A 129 -14.52 5.10 5.55
CA GLN A 129 -15.85 5.28 4.93
C GLN A 129 -16.74 6.24 5.70
N PHE A 130 -16.57 6.30 7.03
CA PHE A 130 -17.23 7.27 7.89
C PHE A 130 -16.42 8.54 8.11
N ARG A 131 -15.35 8.75 7.32
CA ARG A 131 -14.46 9.93 7.35
C ARG A 131 -13.85 10.20 8.72
N ASP A 132 -13.63 9.16 9.50
CA ASP A 132 -13.17 9.24 10.88
C ASP A 132 -14.05 10.14 11.77
N ASP A 133 -15.32 10.38 11.39
CA ASP A 133 -16.23 11.24 12.13
C ASP A 133 -16.96 10.45 13.23
N PRO A 134 -16.71 10.74 14.53
CA PRO A 134 -17.37 10.05 15.62
C PRO A 134 -18.89 10.22 15.62
N PHE A 135 -19.41 11.34 15.13
CA PHE A 135 -20.84 11.56 15.02
C PHE A 135 -21.46 10.59 14.00
N LEU A 136 -20.90 10.51 12.78
CA LEU A 136 -21.40 9.59 11.75
C LEU A 136 -21.28 8.12 12.16
N LEU A 137 -20.19 7.74 12.85
CA LEU A 137 -20.02 6.39 13.39
C LEU A 137 -21.14 6.02 14.39
N ARG A 138 -21.49 6.95 15.30
CA ARG A 138 -22.61 6.76 16.25
C ARG A 138 -23.95 6.70 15.53
N MET A 139 -24.18 7.57 14.56
CA MET A 139 -25.41 7.54 13.77
C MET A 139 -25.56 6.24 12.97
N ALA A 140 -24.47 5.70 12.44
CA ALA A 140 -24.47 4.40 11.77
C ALA A 140 -24.83 3.25 12.73
N ALA A 141 -24.32 3.27 13.97
CA ALA A 141 -24.70 2.30 14.98
C ALA A 141 -26.20 2.37 15.29
N PHE A 142 -26.74 3.56 15.57
CA PHE A 142 -28.18 3.75 15.82
C PHE A 142 -29.05 3.32 14.64
N TYR A 143 -28.62 3.59 13.40
CA TYR A 143 -29.35 3.17 12.21
C TYR A 143 -29.49 1.63 12.15
N VAL A 144 -28.40 0.90 12.38
CA VAL A 144 -28.40 -0.57 12.38
C VAL A 144 -29.24 -1.12 13.53
N GLU A 145 -29.08 -0.58 14.74
CA GLU A 145 -29.84 -0.98 15.92
C GLU A 145 -31.35 -0.77 15.72
N GLY A 146 -31.76 0.42 15.25
CA GLY A 146 -33.16 0.72 14.99
C GLY A 146 -33.79 -0.20 13.94
N HIS A 147 -33.04 -0.57 12.89
CA HIS A 147 -33.52 -1.56 11.92
C HIS A 147 -33.68 -2.95 12.53
N ARG A 148 -32.74 -3.40 13.36
CA ARG A 148 -32.84 -4.69 14.06
C ARG A 148 -34.02 -4.72 15.03
N GLN A 149 -34.26 -3.64 15.76
CA GLN A 149 -35.41 -3.53 16.67
C GLN A 149 -36.73 -3.59 15.89
N ARG A 150 -36.87 -2.85 14.78
CA ARG A 150 -38.07 -2.93 13.94
C ARG A 150 -38.32 -4.34 13.39
N GLN A 151 -37.26 -5.02 12.96
CA GLN A 151 -37.37 -6.41 12.50
C GLN A 151 -37.79 -7.36 13.62
N ALA A 152 -37.22 -7.21 14.82
CA ALA A 152 -37.60 -8.02 15.98
C ALA A 152 -39.05 -7.78 16.41
N MET A 153 -39.50 -6.52 16.43
CA MET A 153 -40.89 -6.16 16.74
C MET A 153 -41.86 -6.75 15.74
N GLY A 154 -41.58 -6.66 14.44
CA GLY A 154 -42.41 -7.27 13.40
C GLY A 154 -42.54 -8.79 13.56
N LEU A 155 -41.45 -9.49 13.90
CA LEU A 155 -41.50 -10.93 14.16
C LEU A 155 -42.35 -11.27 15.40
N LEU A 156 -42.29 -10.45 16.45
CA LEU A 156 -43.11 -10.64 17.65
C LEU A 156 -44.59 -10.41 17.35
N GLU A 157 -44.95 -9.35 16.61
CA GLU A 157 -46.33 -9.07 16.21
C GLU A 157 -46.94 -10.18 15.33
N GLU A 158 -46.16 -10.69 14.36
CA GLU A 158 -46.52 -11.85 13.54
C GLU A 158 -46.78 -13.09 14.42
N SER A 159 -45.90 -13.35 15.40
CA SER A 159 -46.04 -14.49 16.31
C SER A 159 -47.22 -14.36 17.30
N ALA A 160 -47.66 -13.14 17.58
CA ALA A 160 -48.78 -12.84 18.47
C ALA A 160 -50.16 -12.87 17.78
N GLY A 161 -50.22 -13.16 16.47
CA GLY A 161 -51.48 -13.21 15.71
C GLY A 161 -52.12 -11.85 15.43
N ASN A 162 -51.44 -10.74 15.74
CA ASN A 162 -51.91 -9.36 15.52
C ASN A 162 -51.35 -8.76 14.22
N GLY A 163 -51.15 -9.59 13.19
CA GLY A 163 -50.57 -9.15 11.93
C GLY A 163 -51.50 -8.18 11.19
N PRO A 164 -50.99 -7.05 10.65
CA PRO A 164 -51.76 -6.27 9.69
C PRO A 164 -52.04 -7.16 8.48
N GLY A 165 -53.30 -7.23 8.05
CA GLY A 165 -53.67 -7.92 6.82
C GLY A 165 -52.78 -7.47 5.66
N GLU A 166 -52.04 -8.42 5.11
CA GLU A 166 -51.43 -8.37 3.77
C GLU A 166 -50.66 -7.08 3.40
N ALA A 167 -49.78 -6.58 4.28
CA ALA A 167 -48.76 -5.63 3.86
C ALA A 167 -47.60 -6.39 3.18
N SER A 168 -47.48 -6.23 1.86
CA SER A 168 -46.42 -6.82 1.03
C SER A 168 -45.03 -6.65 1.66
N ARG A 169 -44.43 -7.76 2.09
CA ARG A 169 -43.02 -7.83 2.48
C ARG A 169 -42.17 -7.33 1.30
N PRO A 170 -41.27 -6.33 1.46
CA PRO A 170 -40.28 -6.08 0.43
C PRO A 170 -39.48 -7.37 0.24
N GLY A 171 -39.52 -7.88 -1.00
CA GLY A 171 -39.21 -9.26 -1.34
C GLY A 171 -37.86 -9.75 -0.82
N SER A 172 -37.77 -11.08 -0.70
CA SER A 172 -36.52 -11.81 -0.51
C SER A 172 -35.37 -11.15 -1.28
N PRO A 173 -34.22 -10.87 -0.65
CA PRO A 173 -33.10 -10.28 -1.38
C PRO A 173 -32.81 -11.15 -2.60
N PRO A 174 -32.77 -10.58 -3.82
CA PRO A 174 -32.51 -11.37 -4.99
C PRO A 174 -31.07 -11.86 -4.84
N VAL A 175 -30.93 -13.16 -4.60
CA VAL A 175 -29.70 -13.94 -4.76
C VAL A 175 -28.63 -13.76 -3.65
N GLY A 176 -28.46 -14.82 -2.85
CA GLY A 176 -27.13 -15.35 -2.52
C GLY A 176 -26.37 -14.78 -1.30
N SER A 177 -26.99 -14.67 -0.12
CA SER A 177 -26.25 -14.44 1.15
C SER A 177 -25.60 -15.72 1.73
N GLN A 178 -25.47 -16.79 0.94
CA GLN A 178 -24.67 -17.94 1.35
C GLN A 178 -23.22 -17.47 1.52
N ARG A 179 -22.72 -17.51 2.75
CA ARG A 179 -21.27 -17.57 3.00
C ARG A 179 -20.71 -18.60 2.02
N ARG A 180 -19.85 -18.17 1.09
CA ARG A 180 -19.17 -19.10 0.19
C ARG A 180 -18.49 -20.19 1.03
N PRO A 181 -18.79 -21.48 0.82
CA PRO A 181 -17.89 -22.55 1.22
C PRO A 181 -16.54 -22.28 0.54
N GLY A 182 -15.44 -22.50 1.28
CA GLY A 182 -14.09 -22.21 0.82
C GLY A 182 -13.84 -22.74 -0.59
N ARG A 183 -13.54 -21.84 -1.54
CA ARG A 183 -13.11 -22.22 -2.88
C ARG A 183 -11.61 -22.56 -2.82
N PRO A 184 -11.13 -23.65 -3.44
CA PRO A 184 -9.69 -23.90 -3.55
C PRO A 184 -9.00 -22.71 -4.22
N ARG A 185 -7.84 -22.32 -3.69
CA ARG A 185 -7.04 -21.20 -4.21
C ARG A 185 -6.57 -21.54 -5.62
N THR A 186 -7.20 -20.97 -6.64
CA THR A 186 -6.61 -20.86 -7.97
C THR A 186 -5.68 -19.64 -7.98
N PRO A 187 -4.42 -19.75 -8.45
CA PRO A 187 -3.57 -18.58 -8.58
C PRO A 187 -4.14 -17.67 -9.66
N ARG A 188 -4.66 -16.50 -9.28
CA ARG A 188 -4.99 -15.45 -10.24
C ARG A 188 -3.67 -14.84 -10.71
N SER A 189 -3.29 -15.12 -11.96
CA SER A 189 -2.30 -14.34 -12.68
C SER A 189 -2.88 -12.94 -12.90
N THR A 190 -2.45 -11.97 -12.09
CA THR A 190 -2.63 -10.57 -12.43
C THR A 190 -1.64 -10.26 -13.55
N GLY A 191 -2.14 -10.29 -14.78
CA GLY A 191 -1.43 -9.79 -15.95
C GLY A 191 -1.01 -8.34 -15.72
N ARG A 192 0.24 -8.16 -15.28
CA ARG A 192 0.93 -6.88 -15.33
C ARG A 192 1.78 -6.94 -16.59
N HIS A 193 1.41 -6.15 -17.59
CA HIS A 193 2.22 -5.96 -18.79
C HIS A 193 3.61 -5.45 -18.36
N THR A 194 4.60 -6.35 -18.38
CA THR A 194 6.01 -6.00 -18.36
C THR A 194 6.50 -6.07 -19.80
N SER A 195 6.64 -4.90 -20.42
CA SER A 195 7.48 -4.73 -21.59
C SER A 195 8.91 -5.15 -21.24
N GLY A 196 9.37 -6.27 -21.79
CA GLY A 196 10.68 -6.85 -21.48
C GLY A 196 10.99 -8.13 -22.25
N GLU A 197 10.75 -8.15 -23.57
CA GLU A 197 11.36 -9.17 -24.44
C GLU A 197 12.82 -8.85 -24.70
N ARG A 198 13.75 -9.74 -24.27
CA ARG A 198 14.65 -10.50 -25.17
C ARG A 198 15.82 -11.17 -24.45
N ARG A 199 16.15 -12.35 -24.99
CA ARG A 199 17.42 -13.10 -25.00
C ARG A 199 17.73 -13.96 -23.76
N GLN A 200 17.30 -15.22 -23.83
CA GLN A 200 18.11 -16.34 -23.33
C GLN A 200 18.69 -17.06 -24.55
N GLY A 201 20.02 -17.09 -24.62
CA GLY A 201 20.79 -17.96 -25.49
C GLY A 201 21.82 -18.68 -24.63
N ALA A 202 21.80 -20.00 -24.71
CA ALA A 202 22.84 -20.99 -24.43
C ALA A 202 23.85 -20.71 -23.30
N ALA A 203 23.77 -21.51 -22.24
CA ALA A 203 24.93 -21.94 -21.48
C ALA A 203 25.01 -23.46 -21.58
N GLY A 204 26.07 -23.95 -22.23
CA GLY A 204 26.39 -25.36 -22.36
C GLY A 204 26.86 -25.94 -21.03
N GLU A 205 26.49 -27.19 -20.81
CA GLU A 205 26.98 -28.05 -19.75
C GLU A 205 28.46 -28.39 -20.03
N ALA A 206 29.29 -28.25 -19.00
CA ALA A 206 30.60 -28.86 -18.93
C ALA A 206 30.52 -29.97 -17.91
N ASP A 207 30.75 -31.21 -18.33
CA ASP A 207 31.25 -32.27 -17.46
C ASP A 207 32.13 -33.22 -18.28
N THR A 208 33.27 -33.57 -17.67
CA THR A 208 34.39 -34.44 -18.11
C THR A 208 35.31 -33.98 -19.25
#